data_AF-A0A938AW12-F1
#
_entry.id   AF-A0A938AW12-F1
#
_cell.length_a   1.000
_cell.length_b   1.000
_cell.length_c   1.000
_cell.angle_alpha   90.00
_cell.angle_beta   90.00
_cell.angle_gamma   90.00
#
_symmetry.space_group_name_H-M   'P 1'
#
loop_
_entity.id
_entity.type
_entity.pdbx_description
1 polymer ?
#
loop_
_entity_poly.entity_id
_entity_poly.type
_entity_poly.pdbx_seq_one_letter_code
_entity_poly.pdbx_strand_id
1 'polypeptide(L)'
;MKKPQNKAGTILALAVTMLVATAWSCASQPPPKTTPTPTVPPAQTPTPTPKPQKTRAESIPANAVKITPETDILPQIMHSGEFNKPIPLGSAINTAGAEDSAFVTPDGNTLYFFFTPDPSIPAEKQLTDGVTGIYVSQKQGGQWSNAQRVMLIENNEVALDGCVFVQGNEMWFCSARKGNLRGVDLWTARFSNGRWTDWKHAGKKLNVDYEVGEMHI
;
A
#
# COMPACT_ATOMS: atom_id res chain seq x y z
N MET A 1 -59.47 17.22 -30.72
CA MET A 1 -59.00 16.36 -31.83
C MET A 1 -59.40 17.01 -33.16
N LYS A 2 -58.49 17.15 -34.15
CA LYS A 2 -58.82 17.40 -35.58
C LYS A 2 -57.56 17.36 -36.48
N LYS A 3 -57.48 16.33 -37.34
CA LYS A 3 -56.93 16.32 -38.73
C LYS A 3 -58.16 16.25 -39.68
N PRO A 4 -58.09 16.15 -41.04
CA PRO A 4 -56.98 16.26 -42.03
C PRO A 4 -57.15 17.58 -42.87
N GLN A 5 -56.68 17.84 -44.10
CA GLN A 5 -55.96 17.14 -45.21
C GLN A 5 -54.69 17.96 -45.63
N ASN A 6 -53.70 17.51 -46.42
CA ASN A 6 -53.45 16.37 -47.33
C ASN A 6 -53.68 16.62 -48.86
N LYS A 7 -52.62 16.38 -49.66
CA LYS A 7 -52.52 16.18 -51.14
C LYS A 7 -52.59 17.34 -52.17
N ALA A 8 -51.42 17.55 -52.78
CA ALA A 8 -51.11 17.47 -54.23
C ALA A 8 -51.62 18.54 -55.24
N GLY A 9 -50.70 18.95 -56.13
CA GLY A 9 -50.94 19.76 -57.32
C GLY A 9 -49.66 19.95 -58.14
N THR A 10 -49.53 19.22 -59.25
CA THR A 10 -48.38 19.28 -60.18
C THR A 10 -48.52 20.45 -61.15
N ILE A 11 -47.41 21.07 -61.59
CA ILE A 11 -47.22 21.51 -62.98
C ILE A 11 -45.72 21.73 -63.26
N LEU A 12 -45.30 21.40 -64.48
CA LEU A 12 -43.94 21.57 -65.01
C LEU A 12 -43.95 22.77 -65.99
N ALA A 13 -42.98 23.68 -65.89
CA ALA A 13 -42.84 24.80 -66.81
C ALA A 13 -41.36 25.08 -67.15
N LEU A 14 -41.13 25.59 -68.36
CA LEU A 14 -39.84 25.60 -69.07
C LEU A 14 -38.79 26.54 -68.47
N ALA A 15 -37.52 26.25 -68.77
CA ALA A 15 -36.41 27.16 -68.55
C ALA A 15 -36.41 28.32 -69.56
N VAL A 16 -35.85 29.46 -69.16
CA VAL A 16 -35.37 30.52 -70.05
C VAL A 16 -33.94 30.87 -69.67
N THR A 17 -33.04 30.86 -70.65
CA THR A 17 -31.62 31.18 -70.48
C THR A 17 -31.41 32.69 -70.44
N MET A 18 -30.56 33.19 -69.54
CA MET A 18 -29.84 34.45 -69.77
C MET A 18 -28.36 34.28 -69.48
N LEU A 19 -27.55 34.71 -70.43
CA LEU A 19 -26.09 34.69 -70.36
C LEU A 19 -25.60 36.07 -69.95
N VAL A 20 -24.87 36.17 -68.84
CA VAL A 20 -24.11 37.37 -68.48
C VAL A 20 -22.68 36.94 -68.17
N ALA A 21 -21.71 37.61 -68.79
CA ALA A 21 -20.30 37.26 -68.73
C ALA A 21 -19.49 38.27 -67.91
N THR A 22 -18.23 37.91 -67.63
CA THR A 22 -17.23 38.67 -66.85
C THR A 22 -17.53 38.73 -65.33
N ALA A 23 -16.55 38.68 -64.43
CA ALA A 23 -15.10 38.78 -64.60
C ALA A 23 -14.33 37.72 -63.79
N TRP A 24 -13.09 37.41 -64.20
CA TRP A 24 -12.15 36.67 -63.34
C TRP A 24 -11.68 37.56 -62.18
N SER A 25 -11.92 37.10 -60.95
CA SER A 25 -11.22 37.58 -59.76
C SER A 25 -10.34 36.46 -59.22
N CYS A 26 -9.04 36.72 -59.07
CA CYS A 26 -8.07 35.72 -58.63
C CYS A 26 -8.14 35.55 -57.11
N ALA A 27 -8.97 34.62 -56.63
CA ALA A 27 -9.04 34.27 -55.22
C ALA A 27 -7.81 33.45 -54.81
N SER A 28 -6.91 34.08 -54.04
CA SER A 28 -5.76 33.43 -53.43
C SER A 28 -6.18 32.28 -52.51
N GLN A 29 -5.58 31.10 -52.66
CA GLN A 29 -5.80 29.99 -51.73
C GLN A 29 -5.32 30.35 -50.31
N PRO A 30 -6.01 29.88 -49.25
CA PRO A 30 -5.50 30.02 -47.89
C PRO A 30 -4.19 29.24 -47.72
N PRO A 31 -3.26 29.70 -46.86
CA PRO A 31 -2.00 29.00 -46.64
C PRO A 31 -2.23 27.60 -46.04
N PRO A 32 -1.37 26.62 -46.35
CA PRO A 32 -1.50 25.27 -45.82
C PRO A 32 -1.37 25.27 -44.29
N LYS A 33 -2.24 24.50 -43.62
CA LYS A 33 -2.14 24.31 -42.17
C LYS A 33 -0.81 23.64 -41.82
N THR A 34 0.02 24.30 -41.03
CA THR A 34 1.23 23.70 -40.48
C THR A 34 0.87 22.65 -39.43
N THR A 35 1.20 21.39 -39.70
CA THR A 35 1.14 20.32 -38.70
C THR A 35 2.16 20.63 -37.60
N PRO A 36 1.79 20.63 -36.30
CA PRO A 36 2.74 20.84 -35.23
C PRO A 36 3.76 19.69 -35.19
N THR A 37 5.04 20.04 -35.08
CA THR A 37 6.13 19.06 -34.90
C THR A 37 5.91 18.28 -33.61
N PRO A 38 6.05 16.94 -33.60
CA PRO A 38 5.94 16.16 -32.38
C PRO A 38 7.05 16.54 -31.39
N THR A 39 6.66 17.15 -30.26
CA THR A 39 7.57 17.45 -29.16
C THR A 39 8.05 16.15 -28.51
N VAL A 40 9.34 15.85 -28.65
CA VAL A 40 9.97 14.73 -27.94
C VAL A 40 9.82 14.98 -26.42
N PRO A 41 9.28 14.03 -25.64
CA PRO A 41 9.20 14.17 -24.18
C PRO A 41 10.59 14.36 -23.58
N PRO A 42 10.75 15.17 -22.51
CA PRO A 42 12.03 15.27 -21.81
C PRO A 42 12.47 13.90 -21.33
N ALA A 43 13.75 13.58 -21.51
CA ALA A 43 14.31 12.29 -21.12
C ALA A 43 14.05 12.04 -19.63
N GLN A 44 13.39 10.92 -19.32
CA GLN A 44 13.11 10.53 -17.94
C GLN A 44 14.45 10.35 -17.21
N THR A 45 14.67 11.11 -16.14
CA THR A 45 15.83 10.90 -15.26
C THR A 45 15.79 9.45 -14.77
N PRO A 46 16.88 8.67 -14.88
CA PRO A 46 16.86 7.26 -14.52
C PRO A 46 16.43 7.11 -13.06
N THR A 47 15.32 6.40 -12.84
CA THR A 47 14.86 6.06 -11.50
C THR A 47 16.00 5.32 -10.78
N PRO A 48 16.42 5.74 -9.58
CA PRO A 48 17.53 5.10 -8.90
C PRO A 48 17.19 3.64 -8.65
N THR A 49 18.01 2.73 -9.16
CA THR A 49 17.83 1.29 -8.99
C THR A 49 17.65 0.97 -7.50
N PRO A 50 16.57 0.28 -7.09
CA PRO A 50 16.40 -0.14 -5.70
C PRO A 50 17.65 -0.91 -5.26
N LYS A 51 18.25 -0.51 -4.14
CA LYS A 51 19.35 -1.28 -3.54
C LYS A 51 18.83 -2.69 -3.24
N PRO A 52 19.60 -3.77 -3.49
CA PRO A 52 19.21 -5.11 -3.09
C PRO A 52 18.90 -5.18 -1.59
N GLN A 53 17.61 -5.23 -1.28
CA GLN A 53 17.09 -5.32 0.08
C GLN A 53 17.21 -6.78 0.53
N LYS A 54 17.96 -7.02 1.61
CA LYS A 54 18.08 -8.38 2.19
C LYS A 54 16.69 -8.93 2.50
N THR A 55 16.48 -10.23 2.24
CA THR A 55 15.28 -10.90 2.75
C THR A 55 15.33 -11.00 4.28
N ARG A 56 14.16 -11.26 4.88
CA ARG A 56 14.02 -11.48 6.33
C ARG A 56 15.03 -12.51 6.86
N ALA A 57 15.26 -13.62 6.16
CA ALA A 57 16.21 -14.65 6.58
C ALA A 57 17.68 -14.18 6.49
N GLU A 58 18.07 -13.50 5.40
CA GLU A 58 19.45 -13.02 5.17
C GLU A 58 19.84 -11.81 6.03
N SER A 59 18.85 -11.18 6.68
CA SER A 59 19.04 -10.04 7.58
C SER A 59 19.50 -10.44 8.98
N ILE A 60 19.13 -11.64 9.44
CA ILE A 60 19.46 -12.16 10.77
C ILE A 60 20.98 -12.39 10.89
N PRO A 61 21.64 -12.00 12.00
CA PRO A 61 23.06 -12.27 12.21
C PRO A 61 23.39 -13.77 12.16
N ALA A 62 24.49 -14.15 11.50
CA ALA A 62 24.90 -15.55 11.38
C ALA A 62 25.26 -16.24 12.71
N ASN A 63 25.45 -15.46 13.78
CA ASN A 63 25.68 -15.89 15.15
C ASN A 63 24.43 -15.74 16.06
N ALA A 64 23.27 -15.36 15.52
CA ALA A 64 22.03 -15.28 16.28
C ALA A 64 21.54 -16.69 16.65
N VAL A 65 21.36 -16.93 17.95
CA VAL A 65 20.86 -18.22 18.46
C VAL A 65 19.37 -18.07 18.75
N LYS A 66 18.55 -18.87 18.07
CA LYS A 66 17.12 -18.94 18.34
C LYS A 66 16.88 -19.47 19.76
N ILE A 67 16.16 -18.68 20.57
CA ILE A 67 15.60 -19.13 21.85
C ILE A 67 14.44 -20.10 21.57
N THR A 68 14.38 -21.17 22.34
CA THR A 68 13.34 -22.22 22.27
C THR A 68 12.73 -22.45 23.66
N PRO A 69 11.56 -23.11 23.79
CA PRO A 69 10.95 -23.41 25.10
C PRO A 69 11.79 -24.28 26.05
N GLU A 70 12.93 -24.80 25.58
CA GLU A 70 13.92 -25.61 26.30
C GLU A 70 15.19 -24.80 26.68
N THR A 71 15.39 -23.64 26.06
CA THR A 71 16.55 -22.74 26.27
C THR A 71 16.16 -21.36 26.81
N ASP A 72 14.86 -21.07 26.88
CA ASP A 72 14.30 -19.89 27.53
C ASP A 72 14.51 -19.94 29.05
N ILE A 73 15.18 -18.92 29.58
CA ILE A 73 15.46 -18.75 31.01
C ILE A 73 14.34 -18.02 31.77
N LEU A 74 13.36 -17.46 31.06
CA LEU A 74 12.18 -16.78 31.61
C LEU A 74 10.87 -17.36 31.00
N PRO A 75 10.66 -18.69 31.09
CA PRO A 75 9.56 -19.36 30.40
C PRO A 75 8.19 -18.87 30.87
N GLN A 76 7.24 -18.81 29.94
CA GLN A 76 5.88 -18.35 30.18
C GLN A 76 5.18 -19.13 31.31
N ILE A 77 4.72 -18.40 32.33
CA ILE A 77 3.97 -18.95 33.48
C ILE A 77 2.48 -18.83 33.20
N MET A 78 1.81 -19.96 32.98
CA MET A 78 0.37 -19.98 32.72
C MET A 78 -0.41 -19.99 34.04
N HIS A 79 -1.02 -18.85 34.39
CA HIS A 79 -1.75 -18.66 35.65
C HIS A 79 -3.20 -19.19 35.63
N SER A 80 -3.75 -19.55 34.47
CA SER A 80 -5.03 -20.26 34.33
C SER A 80 -4.85 -21.57 33.56
N GLY A 81 -5.56 -22.62 34.00
CA GLY A 81 -5.61 -23.92 33.32
C GLY A 81 -6.47 -23.94 32.05
N GLU A 82 -7.08 -22.81 31.68
CA GLU A 82 -7.81 -22.62 30.42
C GLU A 82 -6.87 -22.54 29.20
N PHE A 83 -5.58 -22.28 29.44
CA PHE A 83 -4.57 -22.13 28.39
C PHE A 83 -3.61 -23.33 28.33
N ASN A 84 -3.33 -23.78 27.11
CA ASN A 84 -2.32 -24.81 26.85
C ASN A 84 -0.90 -24.20 26.87
N LYS A 85 0.14 -25.03 27.09
CA LYS A 85 1.53 -24.61 26.87
C LYS A 85 1.70 -24.15 25.41
N PRO A 86 2.37 -23.01 25.12
CA PRO A 86 2.61 -22.55 23.77
C PRO A 86 3.42 -23.59 22.94
N ILE A 87 3.11 -23.66 21.64
CA ILE A 87 3.83 -24.49 20.66
C ILE A 87 4.38 -23.55 19.58
N PRO A 88 5.70 -23.56 19.28
CA PRO A 88 6.28 -22.71 18.24
C PRO A 88 5.66 -22.92 16.85
N LEU A 89 5.41 -21.83 16.14
CA LEU A 89 4.69 -21.79 14.86
C LEU A 89 5.55 -22.14 13.62
N GLY A 90 6.65 -22.87 13.83
CA GLY A 90 7.64 -23.21 12.78
C GLY A 90 8.56 -22.04 12.39
N SER A 91 9.53 -22.32 11.52
CA SER A 91 10.57 -21.36 11.09
C SER A 91 10.08 -20.26 10.14
N ALA A 92 8.91 -20.44 9.52
CA ALA A 92 8.25 -19.40 8.72
C ALA A 92 7.81 -18.20 9.58
N ILE A 93 7.47 -18.44 10.85
CA ILE A 93 7.11 -17.42 11.84
C ILE A 93 8.25 -17.19 12.82
N ASN A 94 8.62 -18.18 13.65
CA ASN A 94 9.60 -17.98 14.72
C ASN A 94 11.03 -18.18 14.20
N THR A 95 11.85 -17.13 14.19
CA THR A 95 13.23 -17.18 13.66
C THR A 95 14.29 -17.09 14.77
N ALA A 96 15.50 -16.63 14.46
CA ALA A 96 16.53 -16.25 15.43
C ALA A 96 16.71 -14.72 15.56
N GLY A 97 15.97 -13.93 14.78
CA GLY A 97 15.67 -12.54 15.14
C GLY A 97 14.57 -12.49 16.21
N ALA A 98 14.04 -11.30 16.48
CA ALA A 98 12.89 -11.16 17.37
C ALA A 98 11.60 -10.97 16.57
N GLU A 99 10.54 -11.68 16.98
CA GLU A 99 9.16 -11.46 16.57
C GLU A 99 8.33 -10.99 17.77
N ASP A 100 7.48 -9.98 17.58
CA ASP A 100 6.66 -9.37 18.65
C ASP A 100 5.30 -8.85 18.10
N SER A 101 4.44 -8.29 18.95
CA SER A 101 3.13 -7.69 18.59
C SER A 101 2.29 -8.55 17.63
N ALA A 102 2.13 -9.83 17.95
CA ALA A 102 1.45 -10.79 17.09
C ALA A 102 -0.08 -10.62 17.12
N PHE A 103 -0.70 -10.44 15.95
CA PHE A 103 -2.14 -10.35 15.76
C PHE A 103 -2.62 -11.34 14.70
N VAL A 104 -3.52 -12.25 15.09
CA VAL A 104 -4.17 -13.21 14.17
C VAL A 104 -5.56 -12.69 13.83
N THR A 105 -5.92 -12.68 12.53
CA THR A 105 -7.25 -12.26 12.08
C THR A 105 -8.36 -13.19 12.60
N PRO A 106 -9.61 -12.71 12.76
CA PRO A 106 -10.71 -13.51 13.31
C PRO A 106 -11.07 -14.80 12.56
N ASP A 107 -10.60 -14.97 11.32
CA ASP A 107 -10.77 -16.20 10.53
C ASP A 107 -9.66 -17.25 10.79
N GLY A 108 -8.61 -16.89 11.53
CA GLY A 108 -7.47 -17.73 11.88
C GLY A 108 -6.42 -17.92 10.78
N ASN A 109 -6.55 -17.25 9.63
CA ASN A 109 -5.73 -17.52 8.43
C ASN A 109 -4.70 -16.44 8.08
N THR A 110 -4.72 -15.26 8.71
CA THR A 110 -3.69 -14.24 8.55
C THR A 110 -3.07 -13.92 9.91
N LEU A 111 -1.74 -13.90 9.96
CA LEU A 111 -0.95 -13.48 11.13
C LEU A 111 -0.10 -12.27 10.73
N TYR A 112 -0.35 -11.14 11.37
CA TYR A 112 0.50 -9.96 11.37
C TYR A 112 1.39 -9.95 12.62
N PHE A 113 2.63 -9.46 12.51
CA PHE A 113 3.56 -9.36 13.64
C PHE A 113 4.68 -8.37 13.35
N PHE A 114 5.30 -7.80 14.37
CA PHE A 114 6.55 -7.06 14.27
C PHE A 114 7.74 -8.01 14.14
N PHE A 115 8.77 -7.65 13.36
CA PHE A 115 10.04 -8.36 13.28
C PHE A 115 11.22 -7.39 13.29
N THR A 116 12.30 -7.75 13.99
CA THR A 116 13.65 -7.18 13.84
C THR A 116 14.69 -8.31 13.72
N PRO A 117 15.71 -8.19 12.84
CA PRO A 117 16.74 -9.22 12.70
C PRO A 117 17.65 -9.36 13.92
N ASP A 118 17.81 -8.29 14.70
CA ASP A 118 18.71 -8.25 15.86
C ASP A 118 18.14 -7.28 16.92
N PRO A 119 17.54 -7.80 18.01
CA PRO A 119 16.98 -6.97 19.08
C PRO A 119 18.04 -6.26 19.93
N SER A 120 19.34 -6.56 19.77
CA SER A 120 20.42 -5.81 20.43
C SER A 120 20.77 -4.49 19.73
N ILE A 121 20.30 -4.29 18.50
CA ILE A 121 20.47 -3.04 17.74
C ILE A 121 19.42 -2.02 18.21
N PRO A 122 19.82 -0.81 18.67
CA PRO A 122 18.89 0.24 19.07
C PRO A 122 17.89 0.63 17.98
N ALA A 123 16.66 0.96 18.38
CA ALA A 123 15.54 1.22 17.47
C ALA A 123 15.83 2.34 16.44
N GLU A 124 16.63 3.34 16.81
CA GLU A 124 17.03 4.46 15.93
C GLU A 124 17.91 3.98 14.76
N LYS A 125 18.59 2.83 14.92
CA LYS A 125 19.36 2.18 13.83
C LYS A 125 18.47 1.21 13.05
N GLN A 126 17.65 0.41 13.73
CA GLN A 126 16.66 -0.49 13.10
C GLN A 126 15.76 0.27 12.11
N LEU A 127 15.36 1.50 12.46
CA LEU A 127 14.65 2.46 11.62
C LEU A 127 15.21 2.57 10.19
N THR A 128 16.52 2.37 9.99
CA THR A 128 17.21 2.48 8.69
C THR A 128 17.73 1.16 8.11
N ASP A 129 17.50 0.01 8.75
CA ASP A 129 18.04 -1.29 8.29
C ASP A 129 17.34 -1.83 7.02
N GLY A 130 16.14 -1.32 6.71
CA GLY A 130 15.34 -1.70 5.55
C GLY A 130 14.58 -3.01 5.70
N VAL A 131 14.55 -3.63 6.89
CA VAL A 131 13.94 -4.93 7.15
C VAL A 131 13.00 -4.88 8.37
N THR A 132 13.39 -4.24 9.46
CA THR A 132 12.58 -4.15 10.69
C THR A 132 11.20 -3.54 10.45
N GLY A 133 10.14 -4.10 11.03
CA GLY A 133 8.78 -3.58 10.95
C GLY A 133 7.70 -4.67 10.92
N ILE A 134 6.49 -4.33 10.43
CA ILE A 134 5.36 -5.26 10.31
C ILE A 134 5.59 -6.28 9.19
N TYR A 135 5.30 -7.55 9.48
CA TYR A 135 5.23 -8.67 8.56
C TYR A 135 3.84 -9.30 8.56
N VAL A 136 3.51 -10.02 7.48
CA VAL A 136 2.27 -10.80 7.34
C VAL A 136 2.57 -12.22 6.83
N SER A 137 1.87 -13.21 7.36
CA SER A 137 1.90 -14.62 6.91
C SER A 137 0.49 -15.18 6.76
N GLN A 138 0.28 -15.99 5.72
CA GLN A 138 -1.00 -16.66 5.45
C GLN A 138 -0.94 -18.13 5.86
N LYS A 139 -2.00 -18.63 6.49
CA LYS A 139 -2.17 -20.04 6.84
C LYS A 139 -2.86 -20.80 5.72
N GLN A 140 -2.28 -21.90 5.26
CA GLN A 140 -2.87 -22.80 4.27
C GLN A 140 -2.56 -24.26 4.65
N GLY A 141 -3.55 -25.15 4.61
CA GLY A 141 -3.37 -26.54 5.03
C GLY A 141 -2.88 -26.71 6.48
N GLY A 142 -3.16 -25.73 7.35
CA GLY A 142 -2.67 -25.65 8.73
C GLY A 142 -1.25 -25.07 8.89
N GLN A 143 -0.49 -24.89 7.81
CA GLN A 143 0.88 -24.37 7.81
C GLN A 143 0.92 -22.86 7.53
N TRP A 144 1.83 -22.14 8.17
CA TRP A 144 2.09 -20.71 7.90
C TRP A 144 3.05 -20.54 6.71
N SER A 145 2.76 -19.56 5.84
CA SER A 145 3.65 -19.18 4.74
C SER A 145 4.88 -18.44 5.25
N ASN A 146 5.96 -18.43 4.46
CA ASN A 146 7.04 -17.46 4.68
C ASN A 146 6.46 -16.04 4.73
N ALA A 147 6.80 -15.29 5.76
CA ALA A 147 6.21 -13.99 6.01
C ALA A 147 6.78 -12.89 5.09
N GLN A 148 5.92 -11.95 4.68
CA GLN A 148 6.23 -10.84 3.78
C GLN A 148 6.14 -9.50 4.52
N ARG A 149 7.06 -8.56 4.27
CA ARG A 149 7.07 -7.24 4.93
C ARG A 149 5.90 -6.39 4.43
N VAL A 150 5.14 -5.81 5.35
CA VAL A 150 4.08 -4.84 5.04
C VAL A 150 4.73 -3.47 4.85
N MET A 151 4.57 -2.88 3.66
CA MET A 151 5.21 -1.61 3.31
C MET A 151 4.23 -0.44 3.52
N LEU A 152 4.49 0.38 4.54
CA LEU A 152 3.69 1.56 4.89
C LEU A 152 4.49 2.87 4.72
N ILE A 153 5.41 2.88 3.74
CA ILE A 153 6.31 3.99 3.39
C ILE A 153 6.39 4.11 1.86
N GLU A 154 6.65 5.33 1.36
CA GLU A 154 6.93 5.62 -0.05
C GLU A 154 8.21 6.47 -0.17
N ASN A 155 8.74 6.64 -1.39
CA ASN A 155 9.75 7.66 -1.72
C ASN A 155 11.06 7.65 -0.89
N ASN A 156 11.43 6.49 -0.33
CA ASN A 156 12.53 6.33 0.64
C ASN A 156 12.32 7.11 1.96
N GLU A 157 11.08 7.40 2.34
CA GLU A 157 10.76 7.80 3.72
C GLU A 157 11.09 6.68 4.70
N VAL A 158 11.32 7.07 5.96
CA VAL A 158 11.84 6.19 6.99
C VAL A 158 10.82 6.09 8.12
N ALA A 159 10.44 4.85 8.46
CA ALA A 159 9.49 4.54 9.53
C ALA A 159 9.81 3.18 10.15
N LEU A 160 9.52 3.03 11.43
CA LEU A 160 9.53 1.75 12.14
C LEU A 160 8.10 1.49 12.62
N ASP A 161 7.46 0.46 12.07
CA ASP A 161 6.04 0.16 12.22
C ASP A 161 5.84 -1.14 13.03
N GLY A 162 4.87 -1.18 13.95
CA GLY A 162 4.59 -2.31 14.84
C GLY A 162 3.21 -2.24 15.50
N CYS A 163 2.98 -3.02 16.57
CA CYS A 163 1.79 -2.95 17.42
C CYS A 163 0.47 -2.95 16.62
N VAL A 164 0.23 -4.03 15.88
CA VAL A 164 -0.70 -4.06 14.74
C VAL A 164 -2.05 -4.71 15.09
N PHE A 165 -3.14 -4.07 14.66
CA PHE A 165 -4.52 -4.57 14.79
C PHE A 165 -5.23 -4.43 13.43
N VAL A 166 -5.99 -5.45 13.00
CA VAL A 166 -6.67 -5.43 11.69
C VAL A 166 -8.13 -5.85 11.80
N GLN A 167 -9.02 -4.98 11.31
CA GLN A 167 -10.46 -5.22 11.22
C GLN A 167 -10.94 -4.99 9.79
N GLY A 168 -11.19 -6.10 9.07
CA GLY A 168 -11.59 -6.04 7.66
C GLY A 168 -10.53 -5.37 6.79
N ASN A 169 -10.91 -4.29 6.08
CA ASN A 169 -10.01 -3.51 5.23
C ASN A 169 -9.37 -2.32 5.96
N GLU A 170 -9.33 -2.32 7.30
CA GLU A 170 -8.69 -1.29 8.13
C GLU A 170 -7.60 -1.92 9.00
N MET A 171 -6.42 -1.31 8.98
CA MET A 171 -5.31 -1.62 9.89
C MET A 171 -5.10 -0.43 10.80
N TRP A 172 -4.89 -0.69 12.08
CA TRP A 172 -4.32 0.24 13.04
C TRP A 172 -2.92 -0.26 13.40
N PHE A 173 -1.96 0.65 13.51
CA PHE A 173 -0.57 0.31 13.81
C PHE A 173 0.12 1.45 14.55
N CYS A 174 1.06 1.12 15.43
CA CYS A 174 1.98 2.12 15.98
C CYS A 174 3.14 2.35 15.01
N SER A 175 3.65 3.57 14.96
CA SER A 175 4.81 3.91 14.14
C SER A 175 5.68 5.00 14.76
N ALA A 176 6.99 4.82 14.67
CA ALA A 176 7.96 5.92 14.76
C ALA A 176 8.20 6.46 13.35
N ARG A 177 7.58 7.61 13.00
CA ARG A 177 7.71 8.24 11.68
C ARG A 177 7.56 9.76 11.71
N LYS A 178 7.93 10.40 10.60
CA LYS A 178 7.74 11.84 10.38
C LYS A 178 6.25 12.20 10.47
N GLY A 179 5.94 13.27 11.21
CA GLY A 179 4.57 13.76 11.41
C GLY A 179 3.91 13.30 12.72
N ASN A 180 4.58 12.46 13.51
CA ASN A 180 4.16 12.15 14.88
C ASN A 180 4.18 13.39 15.79
N LEU A 181 3.36 13.35 16.84
CA LEU A 181 3.30 14.30 17.96
C LEU A 181 4.12 13.81 19.17
N ARG A 182 4.33 12.49 19.28
CA ARG A 182 5.23 11.81 20.22
C ARG A 182 6.38 11.10 19.48
N GLY A 183 7.19 10.32 20.19
CA GLY A 183 8.16 9.42 19.56
C GLY A 183 7.49 8.33 18.71
N VAL A 184 6.51 7.64 19.30
CA VAL A 184 5.66 6.64 18.62
C VAL A 184 4.21 7.10 18.72
N ASP A 185 3.50 7.07 17.60
CA ASP A 185 2.08 7.41 17.51
C ASP A 185 1.31 6.32 16.76
N LEU A 186 0.01 6.26 17.00
CA LEU A 186 -0.95 5.41 16.30
C LEU A 186 -1.33 6.02 14.94
N TRP A 187 -1.39 5.15 13.93
CA TRP A 187 -1.77 5.45 12.55
C TRP A 187 -2.77 4.39 12.05
N THR A 188 -3.57 4.77 11.05
CA THR A 188 -4.50 3.87 10.33
C THR A 188 -4.03 3.65 8.89
N ALA A 189 -4.30 2.48 8.29
CA ALA A 189 -4.13 2.21 6.86
C ALA A 189 -5.33 1.43 6.27
N ARG A 190 -5.47 1.44 4.94
CA ARG A 190 -6.55 0.76 4.20
C ARG A 190 -6.02 -0.38 3.33
N PHE A 191 -6.71 -1.52 3.33
CA PHE A 191 -6.42 -2.60 2.38
C PHE A 191 -7.19 -2.41 1.08
N SER A 192 -6.46 -2.37 -0.04
CA SER A 192 -7.03 -2.22 -1.38
C SER A 192 -6.09 -2.81 -2.43
N ASN A 193 -6.64 -3.47 -3.46
CA ASN A 193 -5.88 -4.04 -4.58
C ASN A 193 -4.70 -4.93 -4.14
N GLY A 194 -4.88 -5.72 -3.06
CA GLY A 194 -3.89 -6.65 -2.54
C GLY A 194 -2.78 -6.04 -1.67
N ARG A 195 -2.85 -4.74 -1.32
CA ARG A 195 -1.85 -4.07 -0.48
C ARG A 195 -2.47 -3.10 0.54
N TRP A 196 -1.69 -2.74 1.55
CA TRP A 196 -2.01 -1.63 2.45
C TRP A 196 -1.61 -0.29 1.81
N THR A 197 -2.41 0.76 2.04
CA THR A 197 -2.25 2.10 1.45
C THR A 197 -3.03 3.14 2.26
N ASP A 198 -3.08 4.41 1.81
CA ASP A 198 -3.87 5.50 2.40
C ASP A 198 -3.61 5.74 3.91
N TRP A 199 -2.35 5.59 4.36
CA TRP A 199 -2.02 5.66 5.78
C TRP A 199 -2.05 7.08 6.35
N LYS A 200 -2.65 7.22 7.54
CA LYS A 200 -2.97 8.51 8.18
C LYS A 200 -2.72 8.47 9.68
N HIS A 201 -2.23 9.58 10.23
CA HIS A 201 -2.06 9.79 11.68
C HIS A 201 -3.42 9.76 12.37
N ALA A 202 -3.53 9.02 13.49
CA ALA A 202 -4.80 8.83 14.20
C ALA A 202 -5.32 10.08 14.96
N GLY A 203 -4.58 11.20 14.90
CA GLY A 203 -4.97 12.49 15.44
C GLY A 203 -4.58 12.71 16.90
N LYS A 204 -4.52 13.99 17.30
CA LYS A 204 -4.08 14.43 18.65
C LYS A 204 -4.86 13.75 19.79
N LYS A 205 -6.17 13.52 19.62
CA LYS A 205 -7.00 13.00 20.72
C LYS A 205 -6.59 11.60 21.17
N LEU A 206 -6.29 10.69 20.23
CA LEU A 206 -5.84 9.34 20.56
C LEU A 206 -4.37 9.36 21.01
N ASN A 207 -3.52 10.09 20.29
CA ASN A 207 -2.08 10.04 20.49
C ASN A 207 -1.55 10.88 21.67
N VAL A 208 -2.18 12.01 22.00
CA VAL A 208 -1.70 12.94 23.05
C VAL A 208 -2.68 13.07 24.21
N ASP A 209 -3.99 13.08 23.95
CA ASP A 209 -4.97 13.33 25.02
C ASP A 209 -5.36 12.03 25.77
N TYR A 210 -5.13 10.86 25.15
CA TYR A 210 -5.33 9.52 25.73
C TYR A 210 -4.07 8.64 25.69
N GLU A 211 -2.97 9.13 25.09
CA GLU A 211 -1.67 8.46 24.97
C GLU A 211 -1.67 7.01 24.44
N VAL A 212 -2.67 6.64 23.62
CA VAL A 212 -2.92 5.25 23.17
C VAL A 212 -1.66 4.55 22.64
N GLY A 213 -1.47 3.30 23.09
CA GLY A 213 -0.38 2.40 22.67
C GLY A 213 -0.88 1.23 21.83
N GLU A 214 -0.29 0.04 22.04
CA GLU A 214 -0.68 -1.19 21.36
C GLU A 214 -2.12 -1.61 21.69
N MET A 215 -2.86 -2.11 20.69
CA MET A 215 -4.27 -2.47 20.81
C MET A 215 -4.49 -3.96 20.52
N HIS A 216 -5.03 -4.67 21.51
CA HIS A 216 -5.56 -6.04 21.38
C HIS A 216 -7.02 -6.01 21.83
N ILE A 217 -7.95 -6.40 20.94
CA ILE A 217 -9.41 -6.31 21.13
C ILE A 217 -10.09 -7.53 20.52
#